data_AF-A0AAW4RKM6-F1
#
_entry.id   AF-A0AAW4RKM6-F1
#
_cell.length_a   1.000
_cell.length_b   1.000
_cell.length_c   1.000
_cell.angle_alpha   90.00
_cell.angle_beta   90.00
_cell.angle_gamma   90.00
#
_symmetry.space_group_name_H-M   'P 1'
#
loop_
_entity.id
_entity.type
_entity.pdbx_description
1 polymer ?
#
loop_
_entity_poly.entity_id
_entity_poly.type
_entity_poly.pdbx_seq_one_letter_code
_entity_poly.pdbx_strand_id
1 'polypeptide(L)'
;MRRYYAVFLAACAVLSAGCATTRSAGSQAPDPAQQNLTAAASAIQQSLRDLSEAEQYDKMRTAPGAPRLRVQIPGLERMVTMPWNGPLEPAVMRLAAEGSYEFKLLGRQPAVGIVVQIGPEPATIADHLRNLGIQAGTRADIAIEPAAAGRKGIVAIEYSNGGL
;
A
#
# COMPACT_ATOMS: atom_id res chain seq x y z
N MET A 1 9.95 12.62 69.08
CA MET A 1 10.16 12.21 67.68
C MET A 1 8.88 11.81 66.91
N ARG A 2 7.83 11.27 67.58
CA ARG A 2 6.56 10.86 66.91
C ARG A 2 5.70 12.00 66.32
N ARG A 3 5.83 13.23 66.82
CA ARG A 3 5.12 14.42 66.32
C ARG A 3 5.69 14.98 65.01
N TYR A 4 7.00 14.85 64.79
CA TYR A 4 7.65 15.32 63.56
C TYR A 4 7.33 14.42 62.36
N TYR A 5 7.16 13.12 62.58
CA TYR A 5 6.73 12.17 61.55
C TYR A 5 5.31 12.46 61.04
N ALA A 6 4.38 12.85 61.92
CA ALA A 6 3.01 13.17 61.53
C ALA A 6 2.92 14.43 60.66
N VAL A 7 3.76 15.44 60.94
CA VAL A 7 3.84 16.67 60.14
C VAL A 7 4.49 16.40 58.78
N PHE A 8 5.52 15.55 58.72
CA PHE A 8 6.17 15.18 57.47
C PHE A 8 5.26 14.35 56.55
N LEU A 9 4.44 13.45 57.11
CA LEU A 9 3.46 12.66 56.35
C LEU A 9 2.28 13.50 55.83
N ALA A 10 1.85 14.52 56.58
CA ALA A 10 0.80 15.44 56.14
C ALA A 10 1.28 16.37 55.01
N ALA A 11 2.56 16.78 55.01
CA ALA A 11 3.12 17.64 53.96
C ALA A 11 3.23 16.93 52.60
N CYS A 12 3.52 15.61 52.58
CA CYS A 12 3.55 14.83 51.33
C CYS A 12 2.17 14.67 50.66
N ALA A 13 1.08 14.61 51.43
CA ALA A 13 -0.26 14.40 50.87
C ALA A 13 -0.81 15.64 50.13
N VAL A 14 -0.38 16.84 50.51
CA VAL A 14 -0.82 18.10 49.87
C VAL A 14 -0.12 18.33 48.53
N LEU A 15 1.10 17.80 48.34
CA LEU A 15 1.87 17.94 47.10
C LEU A 15 1.36 17.03 45.96
N SER A 16 0.61 15.98 46.26
CA SER A 16 0.07 15.04 45.25
C SER A 16 -1.28 15.44 44.63
N ALA A 17 -1.92 16.53 45.09
CA ALA A 17 -3.24 16.93 44.60
C ALA A 17 -3.22 17.88 43.38
N GLY A 18 -2.03 18.25 42.87
CA GLY A 18 -1.87 19.26 41.82
C GLY A 18 -1.88 18.78 40.36
N CYS A 19 -1.85 17.48 40.08
CA CYS A 19 -1.67 16.94 38.71
C CYS A 19 -2.95 16.41 38.04
N ALA A 20 -4.14 16.80 38.51
CA ALA A 20 -5.41 16.38 37.91
C ALA A 20 -6.17 17.54 37.24
N THR A 21 -5.48 18.54 36.69
CA THR A 21 -6.10 19.44 35.70
C THR A 21 -6.00 18.75 34.33
N THR A 22 -7.01 17.95 34.01
CA THR A 22 -7.23 17.54 32.64
C THR A 22 -7.68 18.78 31.88
N ARG A 23 -6.76 19.42 31.18
CA ARG A 23 -7.13 20.43 30.17
C ARG A 23 -7.94 19.68 29.13
N SER A 24 -9.28 19.71 29.27
CA SER A 24 -10.20 19.28 28.24
C SER A 24 -9.78 20.03 26.98
N ALA A 25 -9.24 19.31 26.01
CA ALA A 25 -8.97 19.85 24.70
C ALA A 25 -10.34 20.19 24.12
N GLY A 26 -10.77 21.45 24.31
CA GLY A 26 -11.94 21.97 23.64
C GLY A 26 -11.78 21.64 22.16
N SER A 27 -12.80 21.03 21.57
CA SER A 27 -12.84 20.72 20.14
C SER A 27 -12.51 21.99 19.37
N GLN A 28 -11.30 22.07 18.84
CA GLN A 28 -10.90 23.14 17.95
C GLN A 28 -11.90 23.10 16.79
N ALA A 29 -12.58 24.22 16.55
CA ALA A 29 -13.40 24.39 15.36
C ALA A 29 -12.53 23.97 14.15
N PRO A 30 -13.03 23.15 13.21
CA PRO A 30 -12.19 22.61 12.16
C PRO A 30 -11.55 23.77 11.39
N ASP A 31 -10.22 23.77 11.28
CA ASP A 31 -9.47 24.78 10.55
C ASP A 31 -10.05 24.90 9.13
N PRO A 32 -10.36 26.10 8.61
CA PRO A 32 -10.82 26.26 7.23
C PRO A 32 -9.90 25.57 6.21
N ALA A 33 -8.59 25.48 6.48
CA ALA A 33 -7.68 24.70 5.64
C ALA A 33 -8.00 23.19 5.67
N GLN A 34 -8.27 22.61 6.83
CA GLN A 34 -8.68 21.20 6.96
C GLN A 34 -10.04 20.94 6.31
N GLN A 35 -10.99 21.87 6.42
CA GLN A 35 -12.30 21.76 5.76
C GLN A 35 -12.14 21.75 4.24
N ASN A 36 -11.33 22.67 3.70
CA ASN A 36 -11.04 22.75 2.27
C ASN A 36 -10.32 21.50 1.77
N LEU A 37 -9.33 20.98 2.52
CA LEU A 37 -8.65 19.73 2.19
C LEU A 37 -9.62 18.54 2.18
N THR A 38 -10.52 18.45 3.15
CA THR A 38 -11.53 17.38 3.23
C THR A 38 -12.53 17.46 2.07
N ALA A 39 -12.98 18.67 1.73
CA ALA A 39 -13.86 18.91 0.59
C ALA A 39 -13.16 18.55 -0.73
N ALA A 40 -11.91 18.96 -0.93
CA ALA A 40 -11.11 18.63 -2.10
C ALA A 40 -10.87 17.11 -2.22
N ALA A 41 -10.49 16.44 -1.12
CA ALA A 41 -10.31 14.99 -1.11
C ALA A 41 -11.61 14.26 -1.46
N SER A 42 -12.75 14.72 -0.94
CA SER A 42 -14.07 14.13 -1.24
C SER A 42 -14.45 14.30 -2.71
N ALA A 43 -14.18 15.48 -3.29
CA ALA A 43 -14.41 15.75 -4.70
C ALA A 43 -13.52 14.88 -5.62
N ILE A 44 -12.23 14.76 -5.30
CA ILE A 44 -11.29 13.88 -6.02
C ILE A 44 -11.76 12.43 -5.96
N GLN A 45 -12.15 11.95 -4.77
CA GLN A 45 -12.68 10.60 -4.61
C GLN A 45 -13.93 10.37 -5.45
N GLN A 46 -14.83 11.36 -5.57
CA GLN A 46 -16.00 11.25 -6.42
C GLN A 46 -15.63 11.15 -7.90
N SER A 47 -14.77 12.05 -8.39
CA SER A 47 -14.33 12.02 -9.80
C SER A 47 -13.60 10.71 -10.16
N LEU A 48 -12.79 10.18 -9.24
CA LEU A 48 -12.13 8.88 -9.44
C LEU A 48 -13.14 7.72 -9.46
N ARG A 49 -14.20 7.78 -8.65
CA ARG A 49 -15.29 6.80 -8.70
C ARG A 49 -16.00 6.84 -10.05
N ASP A 50 -16.38 8.03 -10.52
CA ASP A 50 -17.09 8.20 -11.79
C ASP A 50 -16.24 7.70 -12.97
N LEU A 51 -14.93 8.02 -12.97
CA LEU A 51 -13.98 7.50 -13.98
C LEU A 51 -13.87 5.97 -13.91
N SER A 52 -13.78 5.41 -12.71
CA SER A 52 -13.68 3.95 -12.53
C SER A 52 -14.93 3.22 -13.01
N GLU A 53 -16.11 3.82 -12.86
CA GLU A 53 -17.38 3.27 -13.34
C GLU A 53 -17.43 3.29 -14.87
N ALA A 54 -17.03 4.39 -15.50
CA ALA A 54 -16.93 4.49 -16.95
C ALA A 54 -15.95 3.46 -17.53
N GLU A 55 -14.76 3.33 -16.94
CA GLU A 55 -13.79 2.31 -17.39
C GLU A 55 -14.31 0.88 -17.19
N GLN A 56 -14.99 0.61 -16.07
CA GLN A 56 -15.59 -0.69 -15.82
C GLN A 56 -16.67 -1.01 -16.85
N TYR A 57 -17.50 -0.03 -17.21
CA TYR A 57 -18.51 -0.17 -18.26
C TYR A 57 -17.86 -0.52 -19.61
N ASP A 58 -16.81 0.21 -20.01
CA ASP A 58 -16.08 -0.07 -21.25
C ASP A 58 -15.40 -1.46 -21.26
N LYS A 59 -14.79 -1.85 -20.14
CA LYS A 59 -14.20 -3.20 -19.94
C LYS A 59 -15.26 -4.30 -20.01
N MET A 60 -16.44 -4.10 -19.40
CA MET A 60 -17.55 -5.06 -19.47
C MET A 60 -18.12 -5.16 -20.89
N ARG A 61 -18.17 -4.06 -21.63
CA ARG A 61 -18.64 -4.03 -23.03
C ARG A 61 -17.73 -4.80 -23.98
N THR A 62 -16.42 -4.80 -23.71
CA THR A 62 -15.42 -5.47 -24.55
C THR A 62 -15.23 -6.95 -24.24
N ALA A 63 -15.57 -7.42 -23.03
CA ALA A 63 -15.50 -8.84 -22.67
C ALA A 63 -16.62 -9.28 -21.69
N PRO A 64 -17.89 -9.36 -22.15
CA PRO A 64 -19.00 -9.79 -21.32
C PRO A 64 -18.87 -11.26 -20.92
N GLY A 65 -18.87 -11.55 -19.62
CA GLY A 65 -18.99 -12.92 -19.09
C GLY A 65 -17.69 -13.69 -18.87
N ALA A 66 -16.51 -13.06 -18.99
CA ALA A 66 -15.29 -13.70 -18.49
C ALA A 66 -15.40 -13.84 -16.96
N PRO A 67 -15.49 -15.07 -16.41
CA PRO A 67 -15.44 -15.21 -14.97
C PRO A 67 -14.12 -14.58 -14.51
N ARG A 68 -14.19 -13.72 -13.49
CA ARG A 68 -13.01 -13.30 -12.73
C ARG A 68 -12.50 -14.50 -11.93
N LEU A 69 -12.17 -15.59 -12.61
CA LEU A 69 -11.26 -16.58 -12.08
C LEU A 69 -10.01 -15.77 -11.80
N ARG A 70 -9.79 -15.39 -10.53
CA ARG A 70 -8.43 -15.14 -10.08
C ARG A 70 -7.72 -16.43 -10.44
N VAL A 71 -7.03 -16.44 -11.57
CA VAL A 71 -6.19 -17.56 -11.96
C VAL A 71 -5.26 -17.72 -10.77
N GLN A 72 -5.49 -18.77 -9.99
CA GLN A 72 -4.64 -19.07 -8.85
C GLN A 72 -3.34 -19.56 -9.47
N ILE A 73 -2.36 -18.68 -9.52
CA ILE A 73 -1.03 -18.99 -10.01
C ILE A 73 -0.31 -19.65 -8.85
N PRO A 74 0.04 -20.95 -8.93
CA PRO A 74 0.61 -21.67 -7.80
C PRO A 74 1.83 -20.97 -7.19
N GLY A 75 1.85 -20.81 -5.87
CA GLY A 75 2.89 -20.12 -5.13
C GLY A 75 2.69 -18.60 -4.98
N LEU A 76 1.79 -17.98 -5.75
CA LEU A 76 1.50 -16.54 -5.69
C LEU A 76 0.17 -16.21 -4.97
N GLU A 77 -0.59 -17.22 -4.55
CA GLU A 77 -1.82 -17.09 -3.77
C GLU A 77 -1.60 -16.69 -2.31
N ARG A 78 -0.37 -16.78 -1.81
CA ARG A 78 -0.04 -16.48 -0.41
C ARG A 78 -0.27 -15.01 -0.10
N MET A 79 -0.88 -14.72 1.04
CA MET A 79 -0.99 -13.35 1.54
C MET A 79 0.32 -12.88 2.15
N VAL A 80 0.76 -11.67 1.76
CA VAL A 80 1.95 -11.01 2.29
C VAL A 80 1.66 -9.55 2.58
N THR A 81 2.33 -9.02 3.61
CA THR A 81 2.36 -7.59 3.93
C THR A 81 3.76 -7.08 3.65
N MET A 82 3.87 -6.19 2.68
CA MET A 82 5.16 -5.63 2.25
C MET A 82 4.98 -4.15 1.90
N PRO A 83 4.93 -3.25 2.89
CA PRO A 83 4.92 -1.82 2.60
C PRO A 83 6.19 -1.47 1.83
N TRP A 84 6.02 -0.74 0.74
CA TRP A 84 7.11 -0.38 -0.17
C TRP A 84 6.89 1.01 -0.72
N ASN A 85 7.97 1.78 -0.84
CA ASN A 85 8.01 3.02 -1.62
C ASN A 85 9.42 3.13 -2.21
N GLY A 86 9.52 3.03 -3.53
CA GLY A 86 10.83 3.02 -4.19
C GLY A 86 10.76 2.46 -5.61
N PRO A 87 11.91 2.05 -6.17
CA PRO A 87 11.97 1.50 -7.52
C PRO A 87 11.12 0.23 -7.67
N LEU A 88 10.66 -0.03 -8.89
CA LEU A 88 9.83 -1.18 -9.26
C LEU A 88 10.58 -2.51 -9.11
N GLU A 89 11.83 -2.56 -9.58
CA GLU A 89 12.61 -3.78 -9.71
C GLU A 89 12.83 -4.49 -8.36
N PRO A 90 13.25 -3.80 -7.28
CA PRO A 90 13.44 -4.46 -6.00
C PRO A 90 12.11 -4.90 -5.36
N ALA A 91 11.00 -4.20 -5.62
CA ALA A 91 9.69 -4.61 -5.15
C ALA A 91 9.24 -5.94 -5.79
N VAL A 92 9.34 -6.02 -7.12
CA VAL A 92 8.99 -7.23 -7.88
C VAL A 92 9.92 -8.38 -7.52
N MET A 93 11.24 -8.13 -7.42
CA MET A 93 12.22 -9.14 -7.02
C MET A 93 11.89 -9.75 -5.65
N ARG A 94 11.54 -8.90 -4.67
CA ARG A 94 11.17 -9.37 -3.32
C ARG A 94 9.89 -10.21 -3.35
N LEU A 95 8.86 -9.77 -4.07
CA LEU A 95 7.61 -10.52 -4.21
C LEU A 95 7.81 -11.86 -4.95
N ALA A 96 8.65 -11.89 -5.97
CA ALA A 96 9.01 -13.11 -6.69
C ALA A 96 9.71 -14.12 -5.75
N ALA A 97 10.64 -13.63 -4.91
CA ALA A 97 11.32 -14.46 -3.92
C ALA A 97 10.35 -15.06 -2.89
N GLU A 98 9.38 -14.28 -2.39
CA GLU A 98 8.32 -14.80 -1.52
C GLU A 98 7.54 -15.94 -2.20
N GLY A 99 7.26 -15.82 -3.50
CA GLY A 99 6.59 -16.86 -4.29
C GLY A 99 7.45 -18.08 -4.65
N SER A 100 8.75 -18.07 -4.36
CA SER A 100 9.74 -19.02 -4.90
C SER A 100 9.89 -18.99 -6.43
N TYR A 101 9.67 -17.82 -7.04
CA TYR A 101 9.87 -17.56 -8.46
C TYR A 101 11.27 -16.97 -8.70
N GLU A 102 11.83 -17.22 -9.89
CA GLU A 102 12.99 -16.49 -10.39
C GLU A 102 12.56 -15.10 -10.88
N PHE A 103 13.41 -14.10 -10.63
CA PHE A 103 13.20 -12.74 -11.12
C PHE A 103 14.04 -12.50 -12.38
N LYS A 104 13.43 -11.89 -13.41
CA LYS A 104 14.12 -11.49 -14.65
C LYS A 104 13.77 -10.07 -15.08
N LEU A 105 14.71 -9.43 -15.77
CA LEU A 105 14.50 -8.16 -16.46
C LEU A 105 14.62 -8.41 -17.96
N LEU A 106 13.64 -7.93 -18.72
CA LEU A 106 13.55 -8.06 -20.16
C LEU A 106 13.38 -6.67 -20.79
N GLY A 107 14.04 -6.46 -21.93
CA GLY A 107 14.03 -5.17 -22.62
C GLY A 107 15.08 -4.17 -22.12
N ARG A 108 14.92 -2.90 -22.49
CA ARG A 108 15.85 -1.82 -22.12
C ARG A 108 15.27 -1.03 -20.96
N GLN A 109 16.00 -0.98 -19.84
CA GLN A 109 15.60 -0.18 -18.70
C GLN A 109 15.51 1.31 -19.07
N PRO A 110 14.45 2.02 -18.64
CA PRO A 110 14.30 3.45 -18.92
C PRO A 110 15.38 4.27 -18.19
N ALA A 111 15.76 5.41 -18.78
CA ALA A 111 16.74 6.31 -18.18
C ALA A 111 16.26 6.87 -16.83
N VAL A 112 14.94 7.07 -16.68
CA VAL A 112 14.30 7.40 -15.41
C VAL A 112 13.61 6.13 -14.90
N GLY A 113 13.97 5.70 -13.69
CA GLY A 113 13.37 4.53 -13.04
C GLY A 113 11.86 4.65 -12.83
N ILE A 114 11.19 3.52 -12.70
CA ILE A 114 9.76 3.46 -12.37
C ILE A 114 9.65 3.37 -10.84
N VAL A 115 8.98 4.35 -10.22
CA VAL A 115 8.75 4.38 -8.78
C VAL A 115 7.32 3.91 -8.49
N VAL A 116 7.18 3.05 -7.50
CA VAL A 116 5.92 2.40 -7.12
C VAL A 116 5.74 2.38 -5.61
N GLN A 117 4.51 2.17 -5.17
CA GLN A 117 4.12 2.12 -3.78
C GLN A 117 3.24 0.91 -3.47
N ILE A 118 3.48 0.27 -2.33
CA ILE A 118 2.62 -0.75 -1.73
C ILE A 118 2.28 -0.31 -0.30
N GLY A 119 1.00 -0.36 0.06
CA GLY A 119 0.50 -0.03 1.39
C GLY A 119 0.76 -1.12 2.44
N PRO A 120 0.40 -0.86 3.71
CA PRO A 120 0.53 -1.83 4.79
C PRO A 120 -0.50 -2.98 4.75
N GLU A 121 -1.49 -2.91 3.86
CA GLU A 121 -2.58 -3.88 3.80
C GLU A 121 -2.08 -5.25 3.29
N PRO A 122 -2.47 -6.37 3.94
CA PRO A 122 -2.17 -7.70 3.43
C PRO A 122 -2.93 -7.97 2.13
N ALA A 123 -2.23 -8.48 1.13
CA ALA A 123 -2.82 -8.95 -0.13
C ALA A 123 -2.04 -10.15 -0.66
N THR A 124 -2.60 -10.85 -1.64
CA THR A 124 -1.87 -11.96 -2.28
C THR A 124 -0.64 -11.42 -3.03
N ILE A 125 0.41 -12.24 -3.18
CA ILE A 125 1.57 -11.87 -3.99
C ILE A 125 1.13 -11.50 -5.41
N ALA A 126 0.19 -12.27 -5.98
CA ALA A 126 -0.39 -11.99 -7.29
C ALA A 126 -1.10 -10.62 -7.36
N ASP A 127 -1.82 -10.22 -6.31
CA ASP A 127 -2.50 -8.92 -6.27
C ASP A 127 -1.49 -7.76 -6.10
N HIS A 128 -0.45 -7.94 -5.29
CA HIS A 128 0.65 -6.97 -5.19
C HIS A 128 1.38 -6.80 -6.52
N LEU A 129 1.74 -7.90 -7.19
CA LEU A 129 2.36 -7.86 -8.52
C LEU A 129 1.44 -7.18 -9.54
N ARG A 130 0.14 -7.47 -9.52
CA ARG A 130 -0.83 -6.78 -10.38
C ARG A 130 -0.89 -5.28 -10.10
N ASN A 131 -0.91 -4.87 -8.82
CA ASN A 131 -0.89 -3.47 -8.42
C ASN A 131 0.38 -2.76 -8.93
N LEU A 132 1.55 -3.40 -8.79
CA LEU A 132 2.81 -2.89 -9.33
C LEU A 132 2.77 -2.72 -10.85
N GLY A 133 2.19 -3.67 -11.58
CA GLY A 133 2.03 -3.57 -13.04
C GLY A 133 1.12 -2.42 -13.45
N ILE A 134 0.02 -2.21 -12.73
CA ILE A 134 -0.88 -1.07 -12.95
C ILE A 134 -0.15 0.26 -12.73
N GLN A 135 0.67 0.37 -11.69
CA GLN A 135 1.44 1.58 -11.39
C GLN A 135 2.57 1.82 -12.40
N ALA A 136 3.17 0.76 -12.95
CA ALA A 136 4.15 0.86 -14.01
C ALA A 136 3.55 1.41 -15.32
N GLY A 137 2.25 1.20 -15.53
CA GLY A 137 1.51 1.71 -16.67
C GLY A 137 2.10 1.23 -17.99
N THR A 138 2.24 2.12 -18.96
CA THR A 138 2.79 1.77 -20.29
C THR A 138 4.31 1.63 -20.31
N ARG A 139 5.02 1.84 -19.18
CA ARG A 139 6.50 1.86 -19.13
C ARG A 139 7.11 0.48 -18.88
N ALA A 140 6.36 -0.43 -18.28
CA ALA A 140 6.75 -1.82 -18.10
C ALA A 140 5.54 -2.69 -17.80
N ASP A 141 5.58 -3.93 -18.28
CA ASP A 141 4.65 -5.00 -17.93
C ASP A 141 5.29 -5.97 -16.94
N ILE A 142 4.48 -6.62 -16.11
CA ILE A 142 4.91 -7.71 -15.23
C ILE A 142 4.36 -9.01 -15.79
N ALA A 143 5.24 -9.80 -16.39
CA ALA A 143 4.91 -11.11 -16.96
C ALA A 143 5.18 -12.21 -15.93
N ILE A 144 4.28 -13.18 -15.88
CA ILE A 144 4.38 -14.33 -14.97
C ILE A 144 4.34 -15.60 -15.80
N GLU A 145 5.43 -16.37 -15.74
CA GLU A 145 5.46 -17.76 -16.20
C GLU A 145 5.27 -18.68 -14.99
N PRO A 146 4.16 -19.43 -14.93
CA PRO A 146 3.91 -20.36 -13.84
C PRO A 146 5.01 -21.42 -13.72
N ALA A 147 5.24 -21.89 -12.50
CA ALA A 147 6.07 -23.07 -12.27
C ALA A 147 5.47 -24.29 -12.98
N ALA A 148 6.32 -25.09 -13.61
CA ALA A 148 5.96 -26.36 -14.25
C ALA A 148 6.80 -27.49 -13.62
N ALA A 149 6.40 -28.75 -13.80
CA ALA A 149 7.06 -29.89 -13.17
C ALA A 149 8.59 -29.86 -13.36
N GLY A 150 9.32 -29.62 -12.27
CA GLY A 150 10.80 -29.56 -12.24
C GLY A 150 11.44 -28.20 -12.56
N ARG A 151 10.67 -27.14 -12.85
CA ARG A 151 11.19 -25.79 -13.15
C ARG A 151 10.54 -24.74 -12.24
N LYS A 152 11.35 -23.84 -11.68
CA LYS A 152 10.84 -22.65 -10.97
C LYS A 152 10.07 -21.75 -11.94
N GLY A 153 8.98 -21.17 -11.45
CA GLY A 153 8.28 -20.12 -12.20
C GLY A 153 9.14 -18.87 -12.34
N ILE A 154 8.82 -18.02 -13.31
CA ILE A 154 9.54 -16.77 -13.57
C ILE A 154 8.56 -15.60 -13.41
N VAL A 155 8.99 -14.57 -12.69
CA VAL A 155 8.38 -13.24 -12.71
C VAL A 155 9.35 -12.31 -13.42
N ALA A 156 8.92 -11.76 -14.55
CA ALA A 156 9.74 -10.87 -15.37
C ALA A 156 9.14 -9.45 -15.41
N ILE A 157 10.01 -8.45 -15.36
CA ILE A 157 9.65 -7.09 -15.79
C ILE A 157 10.02 -6.95 -17.25
N GLU A 158 9.05 -6.63 -18.08
CA GLU A 158 9.21 -6.37 -19.50
C GLU A 158 9.09 -4.86 -19.73
N TYR A 159 10.23 -4.17 -19.92
CA TYR A 159 10.17 -2.75 -20.27
C TYR A 159 9.64 -2.60 -21.69
N SER A 160 8.64 -1.75 -21.86
CA SER A 160 8.23 -1.30 -23.18
C SER A 160 9.42 -0.56 -23.82
N ASN A 161 9.64 -0.77 -25.13
CA ASN A 161 10.75 -0.18 -25.88
C ASN A 161 10.88 1.30 -25.53
N GLY A 162 11.88 1.63 -24.69
CA GLY A 162 11.97 2.90 -23.96
C GLY A 162 11.74 4.09 -24.86
N GLY A 163 10.50 4.59 -24.86
CA GLY A 163 10.12 5.84 -25.49
C GLY A 163 10.72 6.95 -24.66
N LEU A 164 11.63 7.71 -25.29
CA LEU A 164 11.88 9.10 -24.91
C LEU A 164 10.62 9.92 -25.16
#